data_AF-A0A5D4THG9-F1
#
_entry.id   AF-A0A5D4THG9-F1
#
_cell.length_a   1.000
_cell.length_b   1.000
_cell.length_c   1.000
_cell.angle_alpha   90.00
_cell.angle_beta   90.00
_cell.angle_gamma   90.00
#
_symmetry.space_group_name_H-M   'P 1'
#
loop_
_entity.id
_entity.type
_entity.pdbx_description
1 polymer ?
#
loop_
_entity_poly.entity_id
_entity_poly.type
_entity_poly.pdbx_seq_one_letter_code
_entity_poly.pdbx_strand_id
1 'polypeptide(L)'
;MWLVLGVVAIVVTFKNLYMVAAGKDYKLAMAMGLSFTALTLCAEHSFVSELVIREDMSALSEVPNYDRELWFLTIASILLNIAPIFLERKAKKKLESK
;
A
#
# COMPACT_ATOMS: atom_id res chain seq x y z
N MET A 1 -9.60 -3.25 12.45
CA MET A 1 -10.02 -2.66 11.15
C MET A 1 -8.81 -2.37 10.26
N TRP A 2 -7.72 -1.79 10.78
CA TRP A 2 -6.51 -1.51 10.02
C TRP A 2 -5.90 -2.76 9.33
N LEU A 3 -5.80 -3.90 10.03
CA LEU A 3 -5.30 -5.16 9.44
C LEU A 3 -6.11 -5.63 8.22
N VAL A 4 -7.45 -5.49 8.26
CA VAL A 4 -8.32 -5.88 7.16
C VAL A 4 -8.08 -4.98 5.94
N LEU A 5 -7.96 -3.67 6.15
CA LEU A 5 -7.63 -2.72 5.10
C LEU A 5 -6.25 -3.01 4.50
N GLY A 6 -5.27 -3.38 5.33
CA GLY A 6 -3.93 -3.77 4.89
C GLY A 6 -3.96 -5.01 3.99
N VAL A 7 -4.71 -6.05 4.37
CA VAL A 7 -4.88 -7.25 3.54
C VAL A 7 -5.54 -6.93 2.20
N VAL A 8 -6.57 -6.08 2.20
CA VAL A 8 -7.20 -5.62 0.95
C VAL A 8 -6.19 -4.84 0.09
N ALA A 9 -5.39 -3.96 0.68
CA ALA A 9 -4.35 -3.21 -0.03
C ALA A 9 -3.36 -4.15 -0.72
N ILE A 10 -2.93 -5.21 -0.04
CA ILE A 10 -2.02 -6.22 -0.59
C ILE A 10 -2.66 -6.93 -1.79
N VAL A 11 -3.89 -7.42 -1.65
CA VAL A 11 -4.61 -8.12 -2.74
C VAL A 11 -4.78 -7.21 -3.96
N VAL A 12 -5.18 -5.95 -3.74
CA VAL A 12 -5.35 -4.98 -4.83
C VAL A 12 -4.00 -4.65 -5.50
N THR A 13 -2.90 -4.58 -4.74
CA THR A 13 -1.56 -4.35 -5.27
C THR A 13 -1.10 -5.51 -6.16
N PHE A 14 -1.33 -6.76 -5.77
CA PHE A 14 -1.05 -7.91 -6.64
C PHE A 14 -1.90 -7.89 -7.91
N LYS A 15 -3.18 -7.52 -7.80
CA LYS A 15 -4.05 -7.35 -8.97
C LYS A 15 -3.53 -6.26 -9.92
N ASN A 16 -3.06 -5.14 -9.38
CA ASN A 16 -2.44 -4.05 -10.15
C ASN A 16 -1.24 -4.56 -10.99
N LEU A 17 -0.32 -5.30 -10.37
CA LEU A 17 0.83 -5.90 -11.05
C LEU A 17 0.42 -6.92 -12.12
N TYR A 18 -0.58 -7.77 -11.83
CA TYR A 18 -1.11 -8.73 -12.79
C TYR A 18 -1.74 -8.04 -14.02
N MET A 19 -2.45 -6.93 -13.82
CA MET A 19 -3.07 -6.19 -14.92
C MET A 19 -2.04 -5.62 -15.89
N VAL A 20 -0.89 -5.15 -15.39
CA VAL A 20 0.24 -4.74 -16.25
C VAL A 20 0.78 -5.91 -17.06
N ALA A 21 1.01 -7.06 -16.42
CA ALA A 21 1.50 -8.25 -17.10
C ALA A 21 0.52 -8.75 -18.19
N ALA A 22 -0.78 -8.58 -17.96
CA ALA A 22 -1.83 -8.92 -18.91
C ALA A 22 -2.13 -7.83 -19.96
N GLY A 23 -1.40 -6.71 -19.96
CA GLY A 23 -1.63 -5.58 -20.86
C GLY A 23 -2.97 -4.85 -20.66
N LYS A 24 -3.59 -4.99 -19.48
CA LYS A 24 -4.86 -4.37 -19.11
C LYS A 24 -4.63 -3.01 -18.43
N ASP A 25 -5.66 -2.16 -18.42
CA ASP A 25 -5.60 -0.86 -17.74
C ASP A 25 -5.50 -1.04 -16.22
N TYR A 26 -4.34 -0.71 -15.66
CA TYR A 26 -4.00 -0.90 -14.26
C TYR A 26 -4.31 0.34 -13.39
N LYS A 27 -4.68 1.48 -13.98
CA LYS A 27 -4.79 2.77 -13.26
C LYS A 27 -5.80 2.75 -12.13
N LEU A 28 -6.94 2.11 -12.33
CA LEU A 28 -7.96 1.94 -11.28
C LEU A 28 -7.47 1.04 -10.14
N ALA A 29 -6.78 -0.06 -10.47
CA ALA A 29 -6.21 -0.94 -9.45
C ALA A 29 -5.10 -0.24 -8.65
N MET A 30 -4.25 0.54 -9.33
CA MET A 30 -3.25 1.40 -8.70
C MET A 30 -3.89 2.42 -7.75
N ALA A 31 -4.91 3.16 -8.20
CA ALA A 31 -5.60 4.15 -7.37
C ALA A 31 -6.21 3.49 -6.13
N MET A 32 -6.92 2.37 -6.30
CA MET A 32 -7.46 1.60 -5.18
C MET A 32 -6.37 1.12 -4.22
N GLY A 33 -5.26 0.59 -4.73
CA GLY A 33 -4.15 0.08 -3.91
C GLY A 33 -3.54 1.16 -3.02
N LEU A 34 -3.31 2.36 -3.58
CA LEU A 34 -2.83 3.52 -2.84
C LEU A 34 -3.87 4.03 -1.84
N SER A 35 -5.16 4.08 -2.22
CA SER A 35 -6.24 4.49 -1.31
C SER A 35 -6.38 3.55 -0.11
N PHE A 36 -6.34 2.23 -0.32
CA PHE A 36 -6.39 1.26 0.79
C PHE A 36 -5.13 1.31 1.66
N THR A 37 -3.96 1.60 1.08
CA THR A 37 -2.73 1.84 1.85
C THR A 37 -2.89 3.06 2.76
N ALA A 38 -3.40 4.18 2.22
CA ALA A 38 -3.67 5.39 3.01
C ALA A 38 -4.72 5.15 4.11
N LEU A 39 -5.83 4.46 3.78
CA LEU A 39 -6.88 4.12 4.75
C LEU A 39 -6.35 3.20 5.86
N THR A 40 -5.41 2.31 5.55
CA THR A 40 -4.76 1.45 6.56
C THR A 40 -3.98 2.30 7.56
N LEU A 41 -3.19 3.27 7.08
CA LEU A 41 -2.45 4.19 7.95
C LEU A 41 -3.37 5.08 8.77
N CYS A 42 -4.44 5.62 8.17
CA CYS A 42 -5.43 6.40 8.93
C CYS A 42 -6.10 5.56 10.03
N ALA A 43 -6.45 4.31 9.73
CA ALA A 43 -7.07 3.41 10.69
C ALA A 43 -6.10 2.99 11.81
N GLU A 44 -4.82 2.82 11.51
CA GLU A 44 -3.78 2.56 12.49
C GLU A 44 -3.54 3.78 13.39
N HIS A 45 -3.44 4.98 12.82
CA HIS A 45 -3.32 6.21 13.59
C HIS A 45 -4.53 6.44 14.51
N SER A 46 -5.75 6.19 14.03
CA SER A 46 -6.96 6.23 14.87
C SER A 46 -6.91 5.21 16.00
N PHE A 47 -6.36 4.02 15.75
CA PHE A 47 -6.17 2.99 16.78
C PHE A 47 -5.17 3.45 17.85
N VAL A 48 -4.00 3.95 17.47
CA VAL A 48 -3.01 4.50 18.42
C VAL A 48 -3.59 5.68 19.21
N SER A 49 -4.34 6.56 18.57
CA SER A 49 -5.03 7.68 19.24
C SER A 49 -6.01 7.19 20.31
N GLU A 50 -6.75 6.12 20.02
CA GLU A 50 -7.68 5.52 20.97
C GLU A 50 -6.96 4.89 22.17
N LEU A 51 -5.80 4.26 21.96
CA LEU A 51 -4.97 3.73 23.06
C LEU A 51 -4.47 4.85 23.98
N VAL A 52 -4.10 6.01 23.44
CA VAL A 52 -3.72 7.19 24.23
C VAL A 52 -4.90 7.68 25.08
N ILE A 53 -6.09 7.79 24.49
CA ILE A 53 -7.30 8.23 25.21
C ILE A 53 -7.66 7.27 26.35
N ARG A 54 -7.41 5.96 26.16
CA ARG A 54 -7.69 4.92 27.15
C ARG A 54 -6.58 4.71 28.18
N GLU A 55 -5.51 5.50 28.12
CA GLU A 55 -4.31 5.39 28.96
C GLU A 55 -3.70 3.98 28.99
N ASP A 56 -3.83 3.22 27.91
CA ASP A 56 -3.33 1.85 27.82
C ASP A 56 -1.83 1.83 27.49
N MET A 57 -1.02 2.13 28.52
CA MET A 57 0.43 2.22 28.40
C MET A 57 1.09 0.90 27.98
N SER A 58 0.46 -0.24 28.29
CA SER A 58 0.95 -1.57 27.88
C SER A 58 0.75 -1.80 26.39
N ALA A 59 -0.40 -1.40 25.83
CA ALA A 59 -0.61 -1.49 24.39
C ALA A 59 0.25 -0.47 23.62
N LEU A 60 0.42 0.75 24.17
CA LEU A 60 1.27 1.78 23.57
C LEU A 60 2.74 1.39 23.48
N SER A 61 3.26 0.63 24.45
CA SER A 61 4.66 0.18 24.41
C SER A 61 4.95 -0.80 23.28
N GLU A 62 3.93 -1.45 22.71
CA GLU A 62 4.07 -2.37 21.58
C GLU A 62 4.02 -1.66 20.23
N VAL A 63 3.51 -0.42 20.16
CA VAL A 63 3.39 0.37 18.91
C VAL A 63 4.73 0.52 18.19
N PRO A 64 5.84 0.88 18.87
CA PRO A 64 7.14 1.02 18.21
C PRO A 64 7.68 -0.29 17.62
N ASN A 65 7.24 -1.45 18.13
CA ASN A 65 7.72 -2.75 17.67
C ASN A 65 7.19 -3.13 16.29
N TYR A 66 6.03 -2.61 15.88
CA TYR A 66 5.43 -2.89 14.57
C TYR A 66 5.36 -1.67 13.63
N ASP A 67 5.63 -0.46 14.14
CA ASP A 67 5.65 0.78 13.34
C ASP A 67 6.72 0.75 12.24
N ARG A 68 7.89 0.16 12.54
CA ARG A 68 8.98 0.03 11.57
C ARG A 68 8.57 -0.86 10.38
N GLU A 69 7.90 -1.96 10.66
CA GLU A 69 7.39 -2.92 9.68
C GLU A 69 6.30 -2.26 8.83
N LEU A 70 5.40 -1.49 9.46
CA LEU A 70 4.37 -0.70 8.77
C LEU A 70 4.98 0.32 7.82
N TRP A 71 6.04 1.01 8.23
CA TRP A 71 6.79 1.93 7.38
C TRP A 71 7.38 1.22 6.16
N PHE A 72 8.06 0.10 6.39
CA PHE A 72 8.64 -0.71 5.32
C PHE A 72 7.56 -1.19 4.33
N LEU A 73 6.45 -1.73 4.83
CA LEU A 73 5.32 -2.20 4.02
C LEU A 73 4.67 -1.06 3.24
N THR A 74 4.56 0.13 3.83
CA THR A 74 4.01 1.32 3.17
C THR A 74 4.88 1.75 2.00
N ILE A 75 6.19 1.85 2.21
CA ILE A 75 7.14 2.18 1.13
C ILE A 75 7.05 1.13 0.02
N ALA A 76 7.06 -0.16 0.38
CA ALA A 76 6.94 -1.25 -0.58
C ALA A 76 5.62 -1.16 -1.37
N SER A 77 4.49 -0.91 -0.71
CA SER A 77 3.18 -0.76 -1.35
C SER A 77 3.15 0.39 -2.35
N ILE A 78 3.69 1.56 -1.98
CA ILE A 78 3.78 2.73 -2.87
C ILE A 78 4.63 2.38 -4.10
N LEU A 79 5.81 1.79 -3.89
CA LEU A 79 6.71 1.42 -4.98
C LEU A 79 6.06 0.40 -5.92
N LEU A 80 5.43 -0.64 -5.38
CA LEU A 80 4.75 -1.67 -6.18
C LEU A 80 3.56 -1.11 -6.95
N ASN A 81 2.79 -0.18 -6.38
CA ASN A 81 1.65 0.39 -7.07
C ASN A 81 2.06 1.37 -8.18
N ILE A 82 3.18 2.08 -8.05
CA ILE A 82 3.69 3.02 -9.06
C ILE A 82 4.56 2.32 -10.12
N ALA A 83 5.20 1.19 -9.80
CA ALA A 83 6.02 0.40 -10.73
C ALA A 83 5.37 0.17 -12.12
N PRO A 84 4.07 -0.18 -12.23
CA PRO A 84 3.31 -0.21 -13.48
C PRO A 84 3.56 0.94 -14.47
N ILE A 85 3.61 2.18 -13.97
CA ILE A 85 3.80 3.39 -14.79
C ILE A 85 5.18 3.37 -15.45
N PHE A 86 6.20 2.97 -14.69
CA PHE A 86 7.57 2.88 -15.20
C PHE A 86 7.74 1.74 -16.20
N LEU A 87 7.06 0.61 -15.97
CA LEU A 87 7.06 -0.54 -16.88
C LEU A 87 6.41 -0.18 -18.22
N GLU A 88 5.25 0.49 -18.19
CA GLU A 88 4.57 0.96 -19.40
C GLU A 88 5.45 1.94 -20.20
N ARG A 89 6.10 2.90 -19.53
CA ARG A 89 7.00 3.87 -20.17
C ARG A 89 8.22 3.19 -20.81
N LYS A 90 8.82 2.20 -20.15
CA LYS A 90 9.95 1.43 -20.71
C LYS A 90 9.52 0.61 -21.93
N ALA A 91 8.34 0.01 -21.89
CA ALA A 91 7.80 -0.76 -23.01
C ALA A 91 7.56 0.11 -24.25
N LYS A 92 6.96 1.30 -24.08
CA LYS A 92 6.74 2.27 -25.19
C LYS A 92 8.05 2.74 -25.81
N LYS A 93 9.04 3.15 -25.00
CA LYS A 93 10.37 3.55 -25.50
C LYS A 93 11.05 2.47 -26.34
N LYS A 94 10.92 1.20 -25.94
CA LYS A 94 11.50 0.06 -26.67
C LYS A 94 10.81 -0.21 -28.01
N LEU A 95 9.52 0.15 -28.13
CA LEU A 95 8.78 0.05 -29.38
C LEU A 95 9.17 1.19 -30.35
N GLU A 96 9.37 2.41 -29.84
CA GLU A 96 9.78 3.58 -30.63
C GLU A 96 11.23 3.49 -31.15
N SER A 97 12.09 2.73 -30.47
CA SER A 97 13.49 2.53 -30.87
C SER A 97 13.72 1.39 -31.88
N LYS A 98 12.66 0.74 -32.37
CA LYS A 98 12.69 -0.38 -33.32
C LYS A 98 12.16 0.07 -34.68
#